data_AF-A0A0S8JI43-F1
#
_entry.id   AF-A0A0S8JI43-F1
#
_cell.length_a   1.000
_cell.length_b   1.000
_cell.length_c   1.000
_cell.angle_alpha   90.00
_cell.angle_beta   90.00
_cell.angle_gamma   90.00
#
_symmetry.space_group_name_H-M   'P 1'
#
loop_
_entity.id
_entity.type
_entity.pdbx_description
1 polymer ?
#
loop_
_entity_poly.entity_id
_entity_poly.type
_entity_poly.pdbx_seq_one_letter_code
_entity_poly.pdbx_strand_id
1 'polypeptide(L)'
;PWWRKTGGVTQTSFYSGHTSSSAAATFFVAKVFCDYHPEWGNKKYLVYAAAALPPIFIGYYRIKAMEHFPTDVITGFIVGTTTGILVPHLHKNKQSNLAIVPVATGRFNGFAMTLKF
;
A
#
# COMPACT_ATOMS: atom_id res chain seq x y z
N PRO A 1 2.52 27.49 -12.66
CA PRO A 1 3.54 26.49 -12.23
C PRO A 1 3.13 25.00 -12.38
N TRP A 2 1.91 24.69 -12.84
CA TRP A 2 1.43 23.30 -13.03
C TRP A 2 1.51 22.82 -14.49
N TRP A 3 1.60 23.76 -15.43
CA TRP A 3 1.67 23.52 -16.89
C TRP A 3 2.98 22.86 -17.37
N ARG A 4 4.01 22.76 -16.52
CA ARG A 4 5.29 22.08 -16.85
C ARG A 4 5.19 20.55 -16.76
N LYS A 5 4.11 20.01 -16.16
CA LYS A 5 3.85 18.57 -16.07
C LYS A 5 3.06 18.08 -17.30
N THR A 6 3.57 18.35 -18.49
CA THR A 6 2.96 17.93 -19.78
C THR A 6 3.92 17.15 -20.68
N GLY A 7 5.14 16.84 -20.22
CA GLY A 7 6.11 15.97 -20.92
C GLY A 7 5.93 14.48 -20.60
N GLY A 8 6.58 13.59 -21.37
CA GLY A 8 6.36 12.13 -21.36
C GLY A 8 6.47 11.37 -20.02
N VAL A 9 7.03 11.98 -18.97
CA VAL A 9 7.07 11.43 -17.60
C VAL A 9 5.68 11.43 -16.92
N THR A 10 4.72 12.20 -17.43
CA THR A 10 3.35 12.28 -16.89
C THR A 10 2.53 11.02 -17.10
N GLN A 11 2.88 10.21 -18.11
CA GLN A 11 2.16 8.97 -18.42
C GLN A 11 2.43 7.85 -17.40
N THR A 12 3.47 7.98 -16.57
CA THR A 12 3.82 7.02 -15.51
C THR A 12 3.73 7.62 -14.10
N SER A 13 3.17 8.82 -13.96
CA SER A 13 3.01 9.47 -12.65
C SER A 13 1.90 8.84 -11.80
N PHE A 14 0.90 8.18 -12.42
CA PHE A 14 -0.23 7.59 -11.69
C PHE A 14 -0.02 6.08 -11.42
N TYR A 15 -0.10 5.61 -10.18
CA TYR A 15 -0.12 6.36 -8.91
C TYR A 15 1.29 6.48 -8.32
N SER A 16 1.48 7.31 -7.29
CA SER A 16 2.80 7.48 -6.65
C SER A 16 3.29 6.18 -6.01
N GLY A 17 4.21 5.48 -6.70
CA GLY A 17 4.82 4.24 -6.20
C GLY A 17 5.58 4.45 -4.89
N HIS A 18 6.36 5.52 -4.77
CA HIS A 18 7.10 5.83 -3.55
C HIS A 18 6.19 6.05 -2.33
N THR A 19 5.11 6.82 -2.51
CA THR A 19 4.12 7.04 -1.44
C THR A 19 3.41 5.74 -1.09
N SER A 20 3.04 4.95 -2.10
CA SER A 20 2.33 3.69 -1.89
C SER A 20 3.18 2.63 -1.20
N SER A 21 4.42 2.41 -1.63
CA SER A 21 5.34 1.46 -0.98
C SER A 21 5.65 1.87 0.45
N SER A 22 5.85 3.17 0.71
CA SER A 22 6.06 3.66 2.08
C SER A 22 4.83 3.44 2.96
N ALA A 23 3.63 3.77 2.46
CA ALA A 23 2.39 3.55 3.20
C ALA A 23 2.16 2.05 3.45
N ALA A 24 2.38 1.19 2.46
CA ALA A 24 2.27 -0.25 2.64
C ALA A 24 3.18 -0.76 3.75
N ALA A 25 4.45 -0.33 3.77
CA ALA A 25 5.40 -0.74 4.80
C ALA A 25 5.01 -0.25 6.21
N THR A 26 4.69 1.04 6.37
CA THR A 26 4.40 1.59 7.70
C THR A 26 3.08 1.07 8.27
N PHE A 27 2.05 0.96 7.45
CA PHE A 27 0.76 0.42 7.87
C PHE A 27 0.81 -1.08 8.11
N PHE A 28 1.64 -1.84 7.38
CA PHE A 28 1.92 -3.25 7.69
C PHE A 28 2.53 -3.40 9.08
N VAL A 29 3.59 -2.64 9.37
CA VAL A 29 4.25 -2.67 10.70
C VAL A 29 3.27 -2.27 11.79
N ALA A 30 2.50 -1.19 11.60
CA ALA A 30 1.49 -0.76 12.55
C ALA A 30 0.43 -1.84 12.80
N LYS A 31 -0.04 -2.49 11.73
CA LYS A 31 -1.06 -3.54 11.83
C LYS A 31 -0.54 -4.75 12.59
N VAL A 32 0.65 -5.22 12.25
CA VAL A 32 1.30 -6.34 12.95
C VAL A 32 1.53 -5.99 14.41
N PHE A 33 2.10 -4.82 14.71
CA PHE A 33 2.32 -4.36 16.08
C PHE A 33 1.00 -4.33 16.88
N CYS A 34 -0.05 -3.73 16.34
CA CYS A 34 -1.36 -3.69 16.98
C CYS A 34 -2.03 -5.07 17.15
N ASP A 35 -1.66 -6.06 16.33
CA ASP A 35 -2.15 -7.44 16.47
C ASP A 35 -1.42 -8.22 17.56
N TYR A 36 -0.13 -7.94 17.79
CA TYR A 36 0.65 -8.54 18.87
C TYR A 36 0.44 -7.85 20.23
N HIS A 37 -0.04 -6.60 20.24
CA HIS A 37 -0.29 -5.81 21.44
C HIS A 37 -1.80 -5.52 21.66
N PRO A 38 -2.63 -6.55 21.97
CA PRO A 38 -4.06 -6.36 22.23
C PRO A 38 -4.34 -5.47 23.45
N GLU A 39 -3.44 -5.43 24.43
CA GLU A 39 -3.53 -4.68 25.68
C GLU A 39 -3.57 -3.15 25.50
N TRP A 40 -3.15 -2.66 24.33
CA TRP A 40 -3.16 -1.22 24.03
C TRP A 40 -4.56 -0.66 23.71
N GLY A 41 -5.56 -1.52 23.44
CA GLY A 41 -6.95 -1.10 23.20
C GLY A 41 -7.05 0.07 22.20
N ASN A 42 -7.63 1.19 22.63
CA ASN A 42 -7.82 2.39 21.81
C ASN A 42 -6.51 3.13 21.46
N LYS A 43 -5.39 2.87 22.15
CA LYS A 43 -4.10 3.52 21.84
C LYS A 43 -3.56 3.10 20.46
N LYS A 44 -4.10 2.03 19.87
CA LYS A 44 -3.79 1.59 18.51
C LYS A 44 -4.02 2.68 17.46
N TYR A 45 -4.99 3.59 17.67
CA TYR A 45 -5.20 4.73 16.78
C TYR A 45 -3.97 5.63 16.69
N LEU A 46 -3.20 5.79 17.77
CA LEU A 46 -1.96 6.57 17.77
C LEU A 46 -0.86 5.89 16.93
N VAL A 47 -0.80 4.57 16.93
CA VAL A 47 0.16 3.80 16.12
C VAL A 47 -0.13 3.98 14.64
N TYR A 48 -1.41 3.91 14.23
CA TYR A 48 -1.81 4.18 12.86
C TYR A 48 -1.60 5.64 12.46
N ALA A 49 -1.84 6.59 13.37
CA ALA A 49 -1.54 8.00 13.12
C ALA A 49 -0.04 8.23 12.91
N ALA A 50 0.81 7.61 13.74
CA ALA A 50 2.26 7.67 13.57
C ALA A 50 2.72 7.02 12.25
N ALA A 51 2.08 5.92 11.84
CA ALA A 51 2.38 5.22 10.59
C ALA A 51 2.05 6.04 9.33
N ALA A 52 1.15 7.02 9.42
CA ALA A 52 0.84 7.91 8.32
C ALA A 52 1.92 8.98 8.09
N LEU A 53 2.76 9.29 9.09
CA LEU A 53 3.76 10.36 8.98
C LEU A 53 4.78 10.10 7.85
N PRO A 54 5.47 8.94 7.76
CA PRO A 54 6.47 8.73 6.71
C PRO A 54 5.92 8.85 5.28
N PRO A 55 4.80 8.22 4.89
CA PRO A 55 4.28 8.37 3.53
C PRO A 55 3.75 9.78 3.24
N ILE A 56 3.29 10.54 4.25
CA ILE A 56 2.94 11.96 4.09
C ILE A 56 4.18 12.79 3.75
N PHE A 57 5.28 12.62 4.49
CA PHE A 57 6.53 13.33 4.20
C PHE A 57 7.05 13.00 2.80
N ILE A 58 7.07 11.71 2.43
CA ILE A 58 7.49 11.28 1.09
C ILE A 58 6.58 11.88 0.02
N GLY A 59 5.25 11.81 0.19
CA GLY A 59 4.29 12.41 -0.72
C GLY A 59 4.50 13.92 -0.89
N TYR A 60 4.75 14.65 0.19
CA TYR A 60 5.04 16.08 0.16
C TYR A 60 6.29 16.40 -0.68
N TYR A 61 7.39 15.68 -0.44
CA TYR A 61 8.62 15.88 -1.22
C TYR A 61 8.46 15.51 -2.69
N ARG A 62 7.67 14.47 -3.02
CA ARG A 62 7.36 14.07 -4.40
C ARG A 62 6.52 15.10 -5.14
N ILE A 63 5.62 15.81 -4.44
CA ILE A 63 4.88 16.95 -5.00
C ILE A 63 5.83 18.13 -5.23
N LYS A 64 6.69 18.43 -4.24
CA LYS A 64 7.66 19.54 -4.32
C LYS A 64 8.71 19.33 -5.43
N ALA A 65 9.11 18.09 -5.68
CA ALA A 65 9.99 17.69 -6.78
C ALA A 65 9.30 17.75 -8.16
N MET A 66 8.00 18.09 -8.21
CA MET A 66 7.17 18.10 -9.41
C MET A 66 7.05 16.76 -10.13
N GLU A 67 7.32 15.64 -9.44
CA GLU A 67 7.28 14.29 -10.02
C GLU A 67 5.88 13.68 -10.02
N HIS A 68 5.03 14.05 -9.05
CA HIS A 68 3.66 13.53 -8.94
C HIS A 68 2.64 14.64 -8.75
N PHE A 69 1.42 14.42 -9.25
CA PHE A 69 0.28 15.27 -8.91
C PHE A 69 -0.22 14.93 -7.50
N PRO A 70 -0.87 15.89 -6.79
CA PRO A 70 -1.45 15.60 -5.47
C PRO A 70 -2.41 14.41 -5.48
N THR A 71 -3.16 14.25 -6.57
CA THR A 71 -4.05 13.10 -6.80
C THR A 71 -3.30 11.77 -6.80
N ASP A 72 -2.14 11.69 -7.46
CA ASP A 72 -1.34 10.45 -7.55
C ASP A 72 -0.79 10.03 -6.18
N VAL A 73 -0.45 11.02 -5.35
CA VAL A 73 0.03 10.82 -3.98
C VAL A 73 -1.10 10.34 -3.07
N ILE A 74 -2.28 10.95 -3.17
CA ILE A 74 -3.46 10.54 -2.40
C ILE A 74 -3.88 9.12 -2.78
N THR A 75 -3.98 8.81 -4.07
CA THR A 75 -4.30 7.46 -4.53
C THR A 75 -3.24 6.46 -4.09
N GLY A 76 -1.95 6.78 -4.24
CA GLY A 76 -0.86 5.93 -3.78
C GLY A 76 -0.91 5.67 -2.28
N PHE A 77 -1.23 6.68 -1.47
CA PHE A 77 -1.40 6.54 -0.02
C PHE A 77 -2.56 5.60 0.32
N ILE A 78 -3.73 5.73 -0.33
CA ILE A 78 -4.90 4.87 -0.10
C ILE A 78 -4.57 3.43 -0.50
N VAL A 79 -3.99 3.21 -1.68
CA VAL A 79 -3.60 1.87 -2.17
C VAL A 79 -2.54 1.25 -1.26
N GLY A 80 -1.55 2.02 -0.83
CA GLY A 80 -0.51 1.53 0.09
C GLY A 80 -1.07 1.18 1.48
N THR A 81 -1.90 2.05 2.04
CA THR A 81 -2.52 1.81 3.36
C THR A 81 -3.42 0.58 3.35
N THR A 82 -4.28 0.46 2.33
CA THR A 82 -5.19 -0.69 2.18
C THR A 82 -4.42 -1.99 2.00
N THR A 83 -3.40 -2.02 1.14
CA THR A 83 -2.53 -3.19 0.96
C THR A 83 -1.77 -3.55 2.24
N GLY A 84 -1.17 -2.56 2.91
CA GLY A 84 -0.44 -2.76 4.17
C GLY A 84 -1.29 -3.34 5.31
N ILE A 85 -2.58 -3.03 5.36
CA ILE A 85 -3.51 -3.58 6.37
C ILE A 85 -4.09 -4.94 5.92
N LEU A 86 -4.53 -5.05 4.67
CA LEU A 86 -5.23 -6.24 4.17
C LEU A 86 -4.30 -7.46 4.08
N VAL A 87 -3.06 -7.28 3.61
CA VAL A 87 -2.10 -8.38 3.47
C VAL A 87 -1.90 -9.14 4.79
N PRO A 88 -1.49 -8.51 5.91
CA PRO A 88 -1.31 -9.22 7.18
C PRO A 88 -2.64 -9.71 7.76
N HIS A 89 -3.74 -8.98 7.55
CA HIS A 89 -5.06 -9.40 8.02
C HIS A 89 -5.52 -10.71 7.36
N LEU A 90 -5.37 -10.81 6.03
CA LEU A 90 -5.68 -12.03 5.27
C LEU A 90 -4.67 -13.14 5.59
N HIS A 91 -3.39 -12.82 5.74
CA HIS A 91 -2.35 -13.81 6.08
C HIS A 91 -2.57 -14.46 7.46
N LYS A 92 -3.20 -13.75 8.39
CA LYS A 92 -3.57 -14.28 9.71
C LYS A 92 -4.61 -15.41 9.61
N ASN A 93 -5.45 -15.42 8.58
CA ASN A 93 -6.53 -16.39 8.40
C ASN A 93 -6.02 -17.67 7.72
N LYS A 94 -5.32 -18.53 8.48
CA LYS A 94 -4.70 -19.79 8.00
C LYS A 94 -5.67 -20.88 7.55
N GLN A 95 -6.97 -20.73 7.74
CA GLN A 95 -7.98 -21.74 7.38
C GLN A 95 -8.70 -21.44 6.07
N SER A 96 -8.00 -20.88 5.07
CA SER A 96 -8.55 -20.87 3.72
C SER A 96 -8.31 -22.24 3.09
N ASN A 97 -9.37 -23.06 3.01
CA ASN A 97 -9.43 -24.22 2.11
C ASN A 97 -9.24 -23.82 0.63
N LEU A 98 -9.05 -22.54 0.35
CA LEU A 98 -8.89 -21.91 -0.94
C LEU A 98 -7.49 -21.26 -1.00
N ALA A 99 -6.67 -21.69 -1.95
CA ALA A 99 -5.41 -21.04 -2.30
C ALA A 99 -5.53 -20.46 -3.72
N ILE A 100 -5.24 -19.17 -3.89
CA ILE A 100 -5.16 -18.52 -5.20
C ILE A 100 -3.72 -18.08 -5.41
N VAL A 101 -3.11 -18.51 -6.51
CA VAL A 101 -1.72 -18.21 -6.84
C VAL A 101 -1.66 -17.59 -8.23
N PRO A 102 -1.00 -16.43 -8.40
CA PRO A 102 -0.77 -15.88 -9.73
C PRO A 102 0.19 -16.79 -10.51
N VAL A 103 -0.17 -17.13 -11.74
CA VAL A 103 0.66 -17.90 -12.66
C VAL A 103 1.04 -16.99 -13.81
N ALA A 104 2.29 -16.55 -13.82
CA ALA A 104 2.89 -15.82 -14.93
C ALA A 104 3.89 -16.75 -15.62
N THR A 105 3.43 -17.40 -16.70
CA THR A 105 4.33 -18.15 -17.59
C THR A 105 4.58 -17.24 -18.80
N GLY A 106 5.78 -17.21 -19.38
CA GLY A 106 6.12 -16.29 -20.48
C GLY A 106 5.21 -16.31 -21.73
N ARG A 107 4.21 -17.20 -21.78
CA ARG A 107 3.15 -17.28 -22.79
C ARG A 107 1.75 -16.86 -22.31
N PHE A 108 1.47 -16.88 -21.01
CA PHE A 108 0.13 -16.57 -20.47
C PHE A 108 0.22 -16.15 -19.00
N ASN A 109 -0.59 -15.17 -18.64
CA ASN A 109 -0.78 -14.70 -17.28
C ASN A 109 -2.19 -15.09 -16.81
N GLY A 110 -2.31 -15.70 -15.64
CA GLY A 110 -3.58 -16.12 -15.07
C GLY A 110 -3.50 -16.36 -13.56
N PHE A 111 -4.56 -16.97 -13.02
CA PHE A 111 -4.63 -17.36 -11.61
C PHE A 111 -4.91 -18.86 -11.52
N ALA A 112 -4.13 -19.58 -10.71
CA ALA A 112 -4.43 -20.95 -10.31
C ALA A 112 -5.16 -20.94 -8.97
N MET A 113 -6.20 -21.76 -8.83
CA MET A 113 -7.01 -21.85 -7.63
C MET A 113 -7.10 -23.31 -7.18
N THR A 114 -6.71 -23.59 -5.93
CA THR A 114 -6.76 -24.93 -5.33
C THR A 114 -7.73 -24.91 -4.16
N LEU A 115 -8.70 -25.82 -4.18
CA LEU A 115 -9.64 -26.06 -3.08
C LEU A 115 -9.27 -27.39 -2.38
N LYS A 116 -9.03 -27.34 -1.07
CA LYS A 116 -8.76 -28.51 -0.24
C LYS A 116 -10.04 -28.87 0.52
N PHE A 117 -10.63 -30.02 0.18
CA PHE A 117 -11.78 -30.61 0.86
C PHE A 117 -11.34 -31.45 2.07
#